data_AF-A0A9D9MIP7-F1
#
_entry.id   AF-A0A9D9MIP7-F1
#
_cell.length_a   1.000
_cell.length_b   1.000
_cell.length_c   1.000
_cell.angle_alpha   90.00
_cell.angle_beta   90.00
_cell.angle_gamma   90.00
#
_symmetry.space_group_name_H-M   'P 1'
#
loop_
_entity.id
_entity.type
_entity.pdbx_description
1 polymer ?
#
loop_
_entity_poly.entity_id
_entity_poly.type
_entity_poly.pdbx_seq_one_letter_code
_entity_poly.pdbx_strand_id
1 'polypeptide(L)'
;MNHRLAVCLFAFASLPALAAPPAPTRGELLYTTHCIACHNSQMHWRDKRLATDWASLQAQVRRWQGVAKLGWNEDDILEVTRHLNERIYRYAPSGDRITSMR
;
A
#
# COMPACT_ATOMS: atom_id res chain seq x y z
N MET A 1 -38.97 56.97 9.41
CA MET A 1 -37.62 56.64 8.91
C MET A 1 -37.50 55.13 8.96
N ASN A 2 -37.53 54.49 7.80
CA ASN A 2 -37.96 53.11 7.64
C ASN A 2 -36.74 52.18 7.69
N HIS A 3 -36.69 51.25 8.64
CA HIS A 3 -35.63 50.24 8.70
C HIS A 3 -35.89 49.18 7.62
N ARG A 4 -35.12 49.24 6.53
CA ARG A 4 -35.13 48.22 5.49
C ARG A 4 -34.48 46.95 6.05
N LEU A 5 -35.29 45.90 6.22
CA LEU A 5 -34.83 44.53 6.49
C LEU A 5 -34.00 44.05 5.30
N ALA A 6 -32.69 43.92 5.50
CA ALA A 6 -31.81 43.25 4.55
C ALA A 6 -31.96 41.73 4.74
N VAL A 7 -32.70 41.09 3.84
CA VAL A 7 -32.76 39.63 3.75
C VAL A 7 -31.43 39.14 3.18
N CYS A 8 -30.54 38.68 4.04
CA CYS A 8 -29.35 37.94 3.62
C CYS A 8 -29.80 36.55 3.14
N LEU A 9 -29.87 36.36 1.81
CA LEU A 9 -29.91 35.03 1.21
C LEU A 9 -28.63 34.28 1.60
N PHE A 10 -28.72 33.37 2.56
CA PHE A 10 -27.68 32.38 2.82
C PHE A 10 -27.68 31.40 1.63
N ALA A 11 -26.78 31.62 0.68
CA ALA A 11 -26.43 30.62 -0.31
C ALA A 11 -25.78 29.44 0.41
N PHE A 12 -26.52 28.34 0.56
CA PHE A 12 -25.98 27.06 1.02
C PHE A 12 -25.01 26.55 -0.05
N ALA A 13 -23.74 26.87 0.10
CA ALA A 13 -22.68 26.31 -0.72
C ALA A 13 -22.53 24.83 -0.36
N SER A 14 -22.90 23.95 -1.29
CA SER A 14 -22.65 22.51 -1.18
C SER A 14 -21.14 22.28 -1.13
N LEU A 15 -20.60 21.99 0.05
CA LEU A 15 -19.21 21.58 0.22
C LEU A 15 -19.03 20.23 -0.48
N PRO A 16 -18.03 20.07 -1.37
CA PRO A 16 -17.72 18.76 -1.91
C PRO A 16 -17.25 17.87 -0.76
N ALA A 17 -17.87 16.70 -0.61
CA ALA A 17 -17.39 15.69 0.31
C ALA A 17 -15.99 15.26 -0.16
N LEU A 18 -14.95 15.70 0.56
CA LEU A 18 -13.61 15.18 0.37
C LEU A 18 -13.64 13.70 0.75
N ALA A 19 -13.54 12.81 -0.24
CA ALA A 19 -13.40 11.39 0.04
C ALA A 19 -12.10 11.17 0.84
N ALA A 20 -12.21 10.51 1.99
CA ALA A 20 -11.05 10.12 2.77
C ALA A 20 -10.16 9.19 1.93
N PRO A 21 -8.82 9.24 2.10
CA PRO A 21 -7.95 8.28 1.45
C PRO A 21 -8.34 6.86 1.90
N PRO A 22 -8.20 5.85 1.01
CA PRO A 22 -8.48 4.47 1.37
C PRO A 22 -7.61 4.05 2.55
N ALA A 23 -8.17 3.21 3.43
CA ALA A 23 -7.41 2.63 4.52
C ALA A 23 -6.20 1.82 3.97
N PRO A 24 -5.05 1.86 4.65
CA PRO A 24 -3.86 1.16 4.18
C PRO A 24 -4.11 -0.36 4.16
N THR A 25 -3.54 -1.02 3.16
CA THR A 25 -3.60 -2.48 3.08
C THR A 25 -2.74 -3.12 4.17
N ARG A 26 -3.00 -4.39 4.50
CA ARG A 26 -2.17 -5.14 5.46
C ARG A 26 -0.70 -5.17 5.03
N GLY A 27 -0.44 -5.43 3.75
CA GLY A 27 0.92 -5.40 3.20
C GLY A 27 1.62 -4.04 3.31
N GLU A 28 0.87 -2.94 3.13
CA GLU A 28 1.40 -1.58 3.32
C GLU A 28 1.79 -1.32 4.77
N LEU A 29 0.93 -1.68 5.72
CA LEU A 29 1.22 -1.52 7.15
C LEU A 29 2.46 -2.31 7.57
N LEU A 30 2.56 -3.57 7.17
CA LEU A 30 3.70 -4.42 7.47
C LEU A 30 5.00 -3.89 6.85
N TYR A 31 4.96 -3.46 5.59
CA TYR A 31 6.13 -2.91 4.90
C TYR A 31 6.62 -1.61 5.57
N THR A 32 5.71 -0.67 5.81
CA THR A 32 6.04 0.65 6.38
C THR A 32 6.46 0.58 7.84
N THR A 33 6.03 -0.44 8.59
CA THR A 33 6.42 -0.59 10.00
C THR A 33 7.76 -1.32 10.15
N HIS A 34 8.01 -2.33 9.32
CA HIS A 34 9.12 -3.26 9.57
C HIS A 34 10.23 -3.23 8.52
N CYS A 35 9.90 -3.11 7.23
CA CYS A 35 10.88 -3.29 6.17
C CYS A 35 11.75 -2.05 5.96
N ILE A 36 11.19 -0.85 6.18
CA ILE A 36 11.90 0.42 5.97
C ILE A 36 12.89 0.75 7.10
N ALA A 37 12.85 0.01 8.22
CA ALA A 37 13.79 0.20 9.32
C ALA A 37 15.23 -0.14 8.93
N CYS A 38 15.41 -1.10 8.01
CA CYS A 38 16.72 -1.54 7.53
C CYS A 38 16.96 -1.29 6.03
N HIS A 39 15.91 -1.04 5.23
CA HIS A 39 16.02 -0.77 3.81
C HIS A 39 15.48 0.62 3.46
N ASN A 40 16.19 1.32 2.58
CA ASN A 40 15.65 2.52 1.92
C ASN A 40 15.24 2.19 0.48
N SER A 41 14.66 3.17 -0.21
CA SER A 41 14.20 3.04 -1.60
C SER A 41 15.27 2.51 -2.55
N GLN A 42 16.56 2.70 -2.24
CA GLN A 42 17.64 2.27 -3.11
C GLN A 42 17.74 0.75 -3.27
N MET A 43 17.25 -0.01 -2.30
CA MET A 43 17.21 -1.47 -2.38
C MET A 43 16.38 -1.95 -3.57
N HIS A 44 15.39 -1.17 -4.01
CA HIS A 44 14.45 -1.57 -5.05
C HIS A 44 14.92 -1.23 -6.47
N TRP A 45 15.76 -0.21 -6.65
CA TRP A 45 16.15 0.29 -7.97
C TRP A 45 17.62 0.11 -8.36
N ARG A 46 18.48 -0.38 -7.45
CA ARG A 46 19.92 -0.54 -7.73
C ARG A 46 20.18 -1.65 -8.75
N ASP A 47 21.27 -1.53 -9.51
CA ASP A 47 21.68 -2.47 -10.58
C ASP A 47 21.74 -3.94 -10.12
N LYS A 48 22.03 -4.17 -8.84
CA LYS A 48 22.09 -5.49 -8.22
C LYS A 48 20.80 -5.88 -7.49
N ARG A 49 19.62 -5.46 -7.97
CA ARG A 49 18.33 -5.93 -7.44
C ARG A 49 18.21 -7.43 -7.68
N LEU A 50 17.78 -8.16 -6.64
CA LEU A 50 17.73 -9.64 -6.68
C LEU A 50 16.36 -10.19 -7.09
N ALA A 51 15.30 -9.40 -6.94
CA ALA A 51 13.99 -9.77 -7.46
C ALA A 51 13.95 -9.45 -8.96
N THR A 52 13.59 -10.44 -9.76
CA THR A 52 13.47 -10.36 -11.23
C THR A 52 12.09 -10.78 -11.73
N ASP A 53 11.29 -11.38 -10.85
CA ASP A 53 9.93 -11.86 -11.09
C ASP A 53 9.16 -11.93 -9.76
N TRP A 54 7.90 -12.36 -9.83
CA TRP A 54 7.04 -12.49 -8.65
C TRP A 54 7.59 -13.46 -7.60
N ALA A 55 8.09 -14.63 -8.04
CA ALA A 55 8.57 -15.67 -7.13
C ALA A 55 9.82 -15.22 -6.37
N SER A 56 10.77 -14.60 -7.06
CA SER A 56 11.97 -14.01 -6.46
C SER A 56 11.63 -12.83 -5.56
N LEU A 57 10.62 -12.00 -5.89
CA LEU A 57 10.15 -10.95 -4.99
C LEU A 57 9.61 -11.55 -3.68
N GLN A 58 8.74 -12.55 -3.75
CA GLN A 58 8.20 -13.22 -2.57
C GLN A 58 9.30 -13.90 -1.74
N ALA A 59 10.28 -14.53 -2.39
CA ALA A 59 11.44 -15.13 -1.73
C ALA A 59 12.28 -14.08 -0.97
N GLN A 60 12.45 -12.89 -1.55
CA GLN A 60 13.14 -11.79 -0.88
C GLN A 60 12.37 -11.28 0.34
N VAL A 61 11.04 -11.12 0.24
CA VAL A 61 10.20 -10.75 1.40
C VAL A 61 10.32 -11.79 2.52
N ARG A 62 10.18 -13.08 2.18
CA ARG A 62 10.36 -14.19 3.14
C ARG A 62 11.73 -14.16 3.81
N ARG A 63 12.80 -13.95 3.04
CA ARG A 63 14.16 -13.90 3.56
C ARG A 63 14.33 -12.76 4.56
N TRP A 64 13.93 -11.55 4.18
CA TRP A 64 14.18 -10.37 5.00
C TRP A 64 13.31 -10.28 6.25
N GLN A 65 12.05 -10.74 6.21
CA GLN A 65 11.27 -10.88 7.45
C GLN A 65 11.92 -11.89 8.41
N GLY A 66 12.56 -12.93 7.89
CA GLY A 66 13.29 -13.92 8.69
C GLY A 66 14.57 -13.34 9.32
N VAL A 67 15.33 -12.54 8.57
CA VAL A 67 16.48 -11.78 9.11
C VAL A 67 16.04 -10.82 10.21
N ALA A 68 14.90 -10.16 10.03
CA ALA A 68 14.30 -9.28 11.03
C ALA A 68 13.55 -10.04 12.16
N LYS A 69 13.49 -11.37 12.11
CA LYS A 69 12.83 -12.25 13.10
C LYS A 69 11.36 -11.89 13.38
N LEU A 70 10.62 -11.50 12.34
CA LEU A 70 9.24 -11.01 12.48
C LEU A 70 8.20 -12.13 12.66
N GLY A 71 8.53 -13.36 12.26
CA GLY A 71 7.65 -14.52 12.45
C GLY A 71 6.38 -14.49 11.60
N TRP A 72 6.42 -13.82 10.43
CA TRP A 72 5.28 -13.71 9.54
C TRP A 72 4.89 -15.06 8.95
N ASN A 73 3.59 -15.26 8.78
CA ASN A 73 3.04 -16.40 8.06
C ASN A 73 3.03 -16.15 6.53
N GLU A 74 2.57 -17.15 5.77
CA GLU A 74 2.51 -17.09 4.31
C GLU A 74 1.64 -15.95 3.78
N ASP A 75 0.51 -15.68 4.44
CA ASP A 75 -0.43 -14.65 4.01
C ASP A 75 0.19 -13.26 4.21
N ASP A 76 0.86 -13.01 5.32
CA ASP A 76 1.59 -11.75 5.57
C ASP A 76 2.71 -11.52 4.56
N ILE A 77 3.45 -12.58 4.23
CA ILE A 77 4.49 -12.52 3.18
C ILE A 77 3.85 -12.20 1.83
N LEU A 78 2.71 -12.81 1.50
CA LEU A 78 1.98 -12.58 0.26
C LEU A 78 1.42 -11.14 0.18
N GLU A 79 0.85 -10.63 1.27
CA GLU A 79 0.32 -9.27 1.39
C GLU A 79 1.42 -8.23 1.12
N VAL A 80 2.58 -8.38 1.74
CA VAL A 80 3.73 -7.49 1.54
C VAL A 80 4.30 -7.62 0.12
N THR A 81 4.38 -8.85 -0.41
CA THR A 81 4.82 -9.11 -1.80
C THR A 81 3.93 -8.37 -2.78
N ARG A 82 2.61 -8.48 -2.63
CA ARG A 82 1.65 -7.80 -3.47
C ARG A 82 1.77 -6.29 -3.35
N HIS A 83 1.87 -5.74 -2.14
CA HIS A 83 2.09 -4.31 -1.94
C HIS A 83 3.35 -3.81 -2.67
N LEU A 84 4.49 -4.49 -2.49
CA LEU A 84 5.73 -4.13 -3.18
C LEU A 84 5.60 -4.23 -4.71
N ASN A 85 4.89 -5.26 -5.18
CA ASN A 85 4.64 -5.44 -6.61
C ASN A 85 3.76 -4.33 -7.19
N GLU A 86 2.72 -3.94 -6.46
CA GLU A 86 1.77 -2.88 -6.79
C GLU A 86 2.32 -1.47 -6.60
N ARG A 87 3.50 -1.29 -6.01
CA ARG A 87 4.09 0.05 -5.83
C ARG A 87 5.36 0.22 -6.61
N ILE A 88 6.13 -0.86 -6.82
CA ILE A 88 7.50 -0.77 -7.30
C ILE A 88 7.78 -1.74 -8.45
N TYR A 89 7.50 -3.04 -8.27
CA TYR A 89 8.08 -4.07 -9.14
C TYR A 89 7.29 -4.41 -10.40
N ARG A 90 5.95 -4.42 -10.35
CA ARG A 90 5.07 -4.66 -11.52
C ARG A 90 5.29 -6.01 -12.25
N TYR A 91 5.75 -7.04 -11.54
CA TYR A 91 5.85 -8.39 -12.10
C TYR A 91 4.47 -9.02 -12.29
N ALA A 92 4.34 -9.87 -13.31
CA ALA A 92 3.16 -10.72 -13.45
C ALA A 92 3.11 -11.67 -12.23
N PRO A 93 2.01 -11.69 -11.46
CA PRO A 93 1.85 -12.68 -10.41
C PRO A 93 1.97 -14.07 -11.03
N SER A 94 2.73 -14.97 -10.40
CA SER A 94 2.68 -16.38 -10.80
C SER A 94 1.24 -16.83 -10.66
N GLY A 95 0.64 -17.33 -11.74
CA GLY A 95 -0.78 -17.72 -11.77
C GLY A 95 -1.16 -18.60 -10.58
N ASP A 96 -2.38 -18.39 -10.09
CA ASP A 96 -3.12 -19.14 -9.07
C ASP A 96 -2.83 -18.91 -7.57
N ARG A 97 -3.65 -18.01 -7.00
CA ARG A 97 -4.68 -18.41 -5.99
C ARG A 97 -5.81 -17.38 -5.75
N ILE A 98 -6.01 -16.37 -6.61
CA ILE A 98 -7.05 -15.34 -6.39
C ILE A 98 -8.38 -15.68 -7.08
N THR A 99 -8.41 -16.64 -8.03
CA THR A 99 -9.63 -17.01 -8.77
C THR A 99 -10.27 -18.32 -8.29
N SER A 100 -10.50 -18.49 -6.98
CA SER A 100 -11.33 -19.61 -6.50
C SER A 100 -12.18 -19.32 -5.26
N MET A 101 -12.53 -18.06 -5.00
CA MET A 101 -13.51 -17.73 -3.97
C MET A 101 -14.50 -16.65 -4.45
N ARG A 102 -15.05 -16.88 -5.64
CA ARG A 102 -16.31 -16.28 -6.08
C ARG A 102 -17.41 -17.30 -5.98
#